data_AF-A0A972F277-F1
#
_entry.id   AF-A0A972F277-F1
#
_cell.length_a   1.000
_cell.length_b   1.000
_cell.length_c   1.000
_cell.angle_alpha   90.00
_cell.angle_beta   90.00
_cell.angle_gamma   90.00
#
_symmetry.space_group_name_H-M   'P 1'
#
loop_
_entity.id
_entity.type
_entity.pdbx_description
1 polymer ?
#
loop_
_entity_poly.entity_id
_entity_poly.type
_entity_poly.pdbx_seq_one_letter_code
_entity_poly.pdbx_strand_id
1 'polypeptide(L)'
;MSLKSTLKDIVEMVDGGLGAVIIGYDGIPLDEYVKDDIPLDVQVLAIEYATVLKEIKKAIDVLNTGVMEEVSINTDVTRVVIRVIDDDLFIVFALSADANFGKARYILKTRVPSLKGILQ
;
A
#
# COMPACT_ATOMS: atom_id res chain seq x y z
N MET A 1 15.92 -2.79 -11.52
CA MET A 1 15.65 -2.78 -10.07
C MET A 1 14.77 -3.97 -9.77
N SER A 2 14.94 -4.62 -8.61
CA SER A 2 14.00 -5.65 -8.16
C SER A 2 12.80 -5.02 -7.44
N LEU A 3 11.71 -5.77 -7.32
CA LEU A 3 10.50 -5.35 -6.63
C LEU A 3 10.80 -5.00 -5.15
N LYS A 4 11.44 -5.92 -4.42
CA LYS A 4 11.98 -5.70 -3.08
C LYS A 4 12.85 -4.44 -2.93
N SER A 5 13.76 -4.14 -3.86
CA SER A 5 14.57 -2.91 -3.79
C SER A 5 13.73 -1.65 -3.94
N THR A 6 12.69 -1.70 -4.76
CA THR A 6 11.77 -0.57 -4.97
C THR A 6 10.88 -0.34 -3.74
N LEU A 7 10.41 -1.42 -3.10
CA LEU A 7 9.66 -1.35 -1.84
C LEU A 7 10.52 -0.78 -0.71
N LYS A 8 11.78 -1.23 -0.62
CA LYS A 8 12.75 -0.66 0.33
C LYS A 8 12.91 0.84 0.13
N ASP A 9 13.15 1.29 -1.11
CA ASP A 9 13.30 2.71 -1.43
C ASP A 9 12.04 3.51 -1.05
N ILE A 10 10.83 2.99 -1.33
CA ILE A 10 9.57 3.65 -0.94
C ILE A 10 9.50 3.87 0.57
N VAL A 11 9.78 2.82 1.35
CA VAL A 11 9.67 2.84 2.82
C VAL A 11 10.75 3.72 3.45
N GLU A 12 11.98 3.69 2.93
CA GLU A 12 13.09 4.50 3.43
C GLU A 12 13.00 5.98 3.01
N MET A 13 12.31 6.30 1.92
CA MET A 13 12.10 7.69 1.49
C MET A 13 11.15 8.48 2.38
N VAL A 14 10.43 7.84 3.31
CA VAL A 14 9.49 8.52 4.20
C VAL A 14 9.90 8.30 5.65
N ASP A 15 10.22 9.39 6.34
CA ASP A 15 10.43 9.37 7.78
C ASP A 15 9.15 8.90 8.46
N GLY A 16 9.28 7.86 9.29
CA GLY A 16 8.15 7.16 9.90
C GLY A 16 7.52 6.04 9.05
N GLY A 17 8.07 5.71 7.87
CA GLY A 17 7.69 4.51 7.10
C GLY A 17 8.05 3.22 7.82
N LEU A 18 7.08 2.31 7.96
CA LEU A 18 7.21 1.05 8.71
C LEU A 18 7.43 -0.14 7.77
N GLY A 19 6.63 -0.23 6.72
CA GLY A 19 6.73 -1.32 5.74
C GLY A 19 5.73 -1.16 4.61
N ALA A 20 5.99 -1.83 3.49
CA ALA A 20 5.14 -1.86 2.33
C ALA A 20 4.99 -3.28 1.79
N VAL A 21 3.76 -3.62 1.38
CA VAL A 21 3.37 -4.94 0.87
C VAL A 21 2.63 -4.73 -0.44
N ILE A 22 2.98 -5.50 -1.47
CA ILE A 22 2.18 -5.64 -2.69
C ILE A 22 1.33 -6.89 -2.53
N ILE A 23 0.03 -6.76 -2.75
CA ILE A 23 -0.94 -7.80 -2.43
C ILE A 23 -2.12 -7.73 -3.40
N GLY A 24 -2.73 -8.88 -3.68
CA GLY A 24 -3.95 -8.97 -4.47
C GLY A 24 -5.24 -8.78 -3.66
N TYR A 25 -6.36 -8.56 -4.34
CA TYR A 25 -7.69 -8.55 -3.71
C TYR A 25 -8.12 -9.91 -3.11
N ASP A 26 -7.37 -10.98 -3.41
CA ASP A 26 -7.52 -12.30 -2.81
C ASP A 26 -6.80 -12.44 -1.46
N GLY A 27 -6.05 -11.41 -1.04
CA GLY A 27 -5.30 -11.41 0.21
C GLY A 27 -3.98 -12.17 0.14
N ILE A 28 -3.45 -12.45 -1.05
CA ILE A 28 -2.16 -13.14 -1.22
C ILE A 28 -1.04 -12.10 -1.43
N PRO A 29 -0.08 -11.97 -0.49
CA PRO A 29 1.07 -11.07 -0.67
C PRO A 29 1.98 -11.56 -1.80
N LEU A 30 2.41 -10.64 -2.65
CA LEU A 30 3.34 -10.91 -3.75
C LEU A 30 4.80 -10.65 -3.34
N ASP A 31 5.06 -9.49 -2.74
CA ASP A 31 6.38 -9.11 -2.22
C ASP A 31 6.21 -8.03 -1.13
N GLU A 32 7.21 -7.92 -0.26
CA GLU A 32 7.18 -7.00 0.86
C GLU A 32 8.56 -6.48 1.23
N TYR A 33 8.55 -5.31 1.87
CA TYR A 33 9.67 -4.82 2.64
C TYR A 33 9.14 -4.23 3.95
N VAL A 34 9.63 -4.73 5.07
CA VAL A 34 9.27 -4.29 6.41
C VAL A 34 10.57 -3.92 7.13
N LYS A 35 10.59 -2.80 7.85
CA LYS A 35 11.73 -2.45 8.69
C LYS A 35 11.83 -3.41 9.86
N ASP A 36 13.05 -3.67 10.30
CA ASP A 36 13.31 -4.45 11.50
C ASP A 36 12.73 -3.75 12.74
N ASP A 37 12.38 -4.54 13.77
CA ASP A 37 11.95 -4.09 15.10
C ASP A 37 10.73 -3.16 15.16
N ILE A 38 9.81 -3.26 14.19
CA ILE A 38 8.52 -2.57 14.29
C ILE A 38 7.50 -3.41 15.08
N PRO A 39 6.62 -2.79 15.91
CA PRO A 39 5.63 -3.52 16.72
C PRO A 39 4.41 -3.99 15.92
N LEU A 40 4.35 -3.70 14.62
CA LEU A 40 3.20 -3.91 13.75
C LEU A 40 3.50 -5.02 12.74
N ASP A 41 2.63 -6.02 12.67
CA ASP A 41 2.65 -7.00 11.60
C ASP A 41 1.99 -6.39 10.34
N VAL A 42 2.83 -5.82 9.46
CA VAL A 42 2.38 -5.12 8.26
C VAL A 42 1.77 -6.09 7.24
N GLN A 43 2.25 -7.34 7.20
CA GLN A 43 1.73 -8.35 6.28
C GLN A 43 0.30 -8.74 6.67
N VAL A 44 0.07 -9.06 7.96
CA VAL A 44 -1.28 -9.36 8.47
C VAL A 44 -2.22 -8.18 8.25
N LEU A 45 -1.77 -6.95 8.53
CA LEU A 45 -2.56 -5.75 8.24
C LEU A 45 -2.97 -5.66 6.77
N ALA A 46 -2.05 -5.92 5.84
CA ALA A 46 -2.34 -5.88 4.41
C ALA A 46 -3.38 -6.94 4.00
N ILE A 47 -3.28 -8.16 4.53
CA ILE A 47 -4.22 -9.26 4.28
C ILE A 47 -5.64 -8.90 4.75
N GLU A 48 -5.77 -8.40 5.98
CA GLU A 48 -7.07 -7.98 6.52
C GLU A 48 -7.69 -6.84 5.71
N TYR A 49 -6.87 -5.87 5.30
CA TYR A 49 -7.33 -4.74 4.49
C TYR A 49 -7.72 -5.14 3.07
N ALA A 50 -7.14 -6.19 2.48
CA ALA A 50 -7.53 -6.69 1.17
C ALA A 50 -9.02 -7.04 1.09
N THR A 51 -9.56 -7.65 2.16
CA THR A 51 -10.98 -7.99 2.26
C THR A 51 -11.85 -6.74 2.24
N VAL A 52 -11.47 -5.69 2.98
CA VAL A 52 -12.20 -4.42 3.02
C VAL A 52 -12.15 -3.69 1.67
N LEU A 53 -10.99 -3.66 1.03
CA LEU A 53 -10.78 -3.03 -0.27
C LEU A 53 -11.63 -3.68 -1.37
N LYS A 54 -11.83 -5.01 -1.29
CA LYS A 54 -12.72 -5.72 -2.21
C LYS A 54 -14.16 -5.24 -2.11
N GLU A 55 -14.65 -4.97 -0.90
CA GLU A 55 -16.00 -4.41 -0.72
C GLU A 55 -16.10 -2.94 -1.16
N ILE A 56 -15.04 -2.15 -0.95
CA ILE A 56 -14.98 -0.77 -1.48
C ILE A 56 -15.03 -0.78 -3.01
N LYS A 57 -14.26 -1.66 -3.69
CA LYS A 57 -14.26 -1.81 -5.15
C LYS A 57 -15.66 -2.15 -5.66
N LYS A 58 -16.35 -3.12 -5.05
CA LYS A 58 -17.74 -3.46 -5.39
C LYS A 58 -18.69 -2.28 -5.23
N ALA A 59 -18.56 -1.51 -4.15
CA ALA A 59 -19.41 -0.34 -3.92
C ALA A 59 -19.19 0.74 -5.00
N ILE A 60 -17.94 0.98 -5.40
CA ILE A 60 -17.59 1.91 -6.49
C ILE A 60 -18.23 1.47 -7.81
N ASP A 61 -18.18 0.16 -8.12
CA ASP A 61 -18.79 -0.43 -9.33
C ASP A 61 -20.32 -0.25 -9.33
N VAL A 62 -20.98 -0.56 -8.21
CA VAL A 62 -22.44 -0.39 -8.06
C VAL A 62 -22.86 1.08 -8.20
N LEU A 63 -22.10 1.99 -7.62
CA LEU A 63 -22.37 3.43 -7.65
C LEU A 63 -21.95 4.09 -8.98
N ASN A 64 -21.25 3.38 -9.87
CA ASN A 64 -20.71 3.90 -11.12
C ASN A 64 -19.89 5.20 -10.94
N THR A 65 -19.00 5.23 -9.93
CA THR A 65 -18.23 6.44 -9.55
C THR A 65 -16.83 6.52 -10.16
N GLY A 66 -16.49 5.59 -11.06
CA GLY A 66 -15.19 5.52 -11.72
C GLY A 66 -14.36 4.35 -11.20
N VAL A 67 -13.05 4.54 -11.05
CA VAL A 67 -12.11 3.52 -10.59
C VAL A 67 -11.49 3.90 -9.25
N MET A 68 -11.23 2.90 -8.41
CA MET A 68 -10.50 3.12 -7.16
C MET A 68 -9.03 3.42 -7.47
N GLU A 69 -8.53 4.58 -7.03
CA GLU A 69 -7.12 4.93 -7.20
C GLU A 69 -6.31 4.79 -5.90
N GLU A 70 -6.90 5.19 -4.77
CA GLU A 70 -6.22 5.31 -3.49
C GLU A 70 -7.22 5.21 -2.33
N VAL A 71 -6.82 4.54 -1.25
CA VAL A 71 -7.53 4.48 0.03
C VAL A 71 -6.54 4.87 1.13
N SER A 72 -6.99 5.62 2.13
CA SER A 72 -6.18 5.96 3.29
C SER A 72 -6.93 5.65 4.58
N ILE A 73 -6.25 4.97 5.50
CA ILE A 73 -6.79 4.58 6.81
C ILE A 73 -5.85 5.15 7.86
N ASN A 74 -6.35 6.08 8.67
CA ASN A 74 -5.57 6.83 9.64
C ASN A 74 -6.15 6.63 11.04
N THR A 75 -5.30 6.23 11.97
CA THR A 75 -5.62 6.07 13.38
C THR A 75 -4.71 6.96 14.23
N ASP A 76 -4.88 6.91 15.54
CA ASP A 76 -4.00 7.56 16.52
C ASP A 76 -2.61 6.89 16.61
N VAL A 77 -2.46 5.64 16.16
CA VAL A 77 -1.19 4.88 16.24
C VAL A 77 -0.52 4.70 14.87
N THR A 78 -1.29 4.59 13.80
CA THR A 78 -0.78 4.29 12.45
C THR A 78 -1.47 5.09 11.36
N ARG A 79 -0.76 5.26 10.24
CA ARG A 79 -1.35 5.69 8.96
C ARG A 79 -1.06 4.66 7.89
N VAL A 80 -2.02 4.40 7.04
CA VAL A 80 -1.86 3.46 5.94
C VAL A 80 -2.32 4.14 4.66
N VAL A 81 -1.44 4.17 3.66
CA VAL A 81 -1.79 4.61 2.30
C VAL A 81 -1.79 3.38 1.40
N ILE A 82 -2.91 3.17 0.73
CA ILE A 82 -3.10 2.06 -0.20
C ILE A 82 -3.30 2.65 -1.58
N ARG A 83 -2.50 2.22 -2.56
CA ARG A 83 -2.62 2.70 -3.93
C ARG A 83 -2.77 1.54 -4.90
N VAL A 84 -3.74 1.64 -5.79
CA VAL A 84 -3.95 0.64 -6.83
C VAL A 84 -2.75 0.64 -7.79
N ILE A 85 -2.20 -0.55 -8.02
CA ILE A 85 -1.22 -0.78 -9.07
C ILE A 85 -2.04 -1.03 -10.33
N ASP A 86 -2.65 -2.20 -10.47
CA ASP A 86 -3.46 -2.59 -11.62
C ASP A 86 -4.81 -3.17 -11.17
N ASP A 87 -5.49 -3.89 -12.06
CA ASP A 87 -6.83 -4.43 -11.78
C ASP A 87 -6.82 -5.48 -10.66
N ASP A 88 -5.68 -6.11 -10.41
CA ASP A 88 -5.51 -7.24 -9.50
C ASP A 88 -4.70 -6.88 -8.25
N LEU A 89 -3.75 -5.95 -8.37
CA LEU A 89 -2.75 -5.65 -7.34
C LEU A 89 -2.84 -4.22 -6.80
N PHE A 90 -2.53 -4.08 -5.51
CA PHE A 90 -2.31 -2.79 -4.85
C PHE A 90 -1.10 -2.85 -3.93
N ILE A 91 -0.53 -1.67 -3.65
CA ILE A 91 0.52 -1.50 -2.64
C ILE A 91 -0.11 -0.93 -1.36
N VAL A 92 0.14 -1.59 -0.24
CA VAL A 92 -0.19 -1.13 1.12
C VAL A 92 1.07 -0.58 1.75
N PHE A 93 1.08 0.70 2.14
CA PHE A 93 2.20 1.35 2.81
C PHE A 93 1.81 1.77 4.22
N ALA A 94 2.36 1.07 5.21
CA ALA A 94 2.16 1.35 6.63
C ALA A 94 3.19 2.37 7.14
N LEU A 95 2.69 3.31 7.93
CA LEU A 95 3.40 4.46 8.47
C LEU A 95 3.04 4.60 9.96
N SER A 96 3.96 5.17 10.73
CA SER A 96 3.68 5.65 12.08
C SER A 96 2.72 6.86 12.07
N ALA A 97 2.04 7.11 13.19
CA ALA A 97 1.11 8.23 13.34
C ALA A 97 1.76 9.63 13.35
N ASP A 98 3.09 9.75 13.34
CA ASP A 98 3.83 11.00 13.19
C ASP A 98 4.52 11.13 11.81
N ALA A 99 4.45 10.09 10.98
CA ALA A 99 5.05 10.09 9.65
C ALA A 99 4.50 11.18 8.72
N ASN A 100 5.33 11.59 7.76
CA ASN A 100 4.93 12.56 6.73
C ASN A 100 3.96 11.93 5.70
N PHE A 101 2.67 11.99 6.02
CA PHE A 101 1.58 11.41 5.22
C PHE A 101 1.53 11.97 3.79
N GLY A 102 1.75 13.27 3.60
CA GLY A 102 1.76 13.89 2.27
C GLY A 102 2.89 13.35 1.39
N LYS A 103 4.09 13.20 1.95
CA LYS A 103 5.23 12.60 1.27
C LYS A 103 4.97 11.14 0.90
N ALA A 104 4.35 10.35 1.78
CA ALA A 104 3.99 8.96 1.50
C ALA A 104 3.07 8.84 0.27
N ARG A 105 1.99 9.63 0.22
CA ARG A 105 1.06 9.66 -0.93
C ARG A 105 1.77 10.07 -2.22
N TYR A 106 2.63 11.08 -2.15
CA TYR A 106 3.42 11.55 -3.30
C TYR A 106 4.38 10.45 -3.81
N ILE A 107 5.13 9.81 -2.92
CA ILE A 107 6.06 8.73 -3.28
C ILE A 107 5.30 7.57 -3.93
N LEU A 108 4.20 7.09 -3.34
CA LEU A 108 3.41 6.02 -3.97
C LEU A 108 2.89 6.44 -5.35
N LYS A 109 2.37 7.67 -5.49
CA LYS A 109 1.89 8.18 -6.79
C LYS A 109 2.95 8.13 -7.87
N THR A 110 4.19 8.51 -7.54
CA THR A 110 5.30 8.57 -8.50
C THR A 110 5.95 7.21 -8.76
N ARG A 111 5.86 6.27 -7.80
CA ARG A 111 6.50 4.95 -7.89
C ARG A 111 5.63 3.86 -8.52
N VAL A 112 4.30 3.96 -8.44
CA VAL A 112 3.39 2.97 -9.05
C VAL A 112 3.67 2.71 -10.53
N PRO A 113 3.93 3.70 -11.40
CA PRO A 113 4.30 3.42 -12.80
C PRO A 113 5.54 2.53 -12.95
N SER A 114 6.54 2.69 -12.08
CA SER A 114 7.73 1.85 -12.07
C SER A 114 7.42 0.43 -11.56
N LEU A 115 6.54 0.29 -10.57
CA LEU A 115 6.11 -1.02 -10.06
C LEU A 115 5.36 -1.81 -11.16
N LYS A 116 4.46 -1.15 -11.89
CA LYS A 116 3.78 -1.75 -13.05
C LYS A 116 4.76 -2.32 -14.07
N GLY A 117 5.80 -1.56 -14.41
CA GLY A 117 6.80 -2.01 -15.38
C GLY A 117 7.69 -3.16 -14.91
N ILE A 118 7.74 -3.46 -13.61
CA ILE A 118 8.47 -4.61 -13.05
C ILE A 118 7.59 -5.86 -13.01
N LEU A 119 6.26 -5.69 -12.93
CA LEU A 119 5.27 -6.76 -12.80
C LEU A 119 4.78 -7.31 -14.16
N GLN A 120 5.15 -6.66 -15.26
CA GLN A 120 4.90 -7.10 -16.64
C GLN A 120 6.09 -7.89 -17.20
#